data_AF-A0A965NV65-F1
#
_entry.id   AF-A0A965NV65-F1
#
_cell.length_a   1.000
_cell.length_b   1.000
_cell.length_c   1.000
_cell.angle_alpha   90.00
_cell.angle_beta   90.00
_cell.angle_gamma   90.00
#
_symmetry.space_group_name_H-M   'P 1'
#
loop_
_entity.id
_entity.type
_entity.pdbx_description
1 polymer ?
#
loop_
_entity_poly.entity_id
_entity_poly.type
_entity_poly.pdbx_seq_one_letter_code
_entity_poly.pdbx_strand_id
1 'polypeptide(L)'
;MEQYAIALNNLFELELASSTSEIQKLHDKGRIALWRPSTMTLQASELSPSWNTTSDSLSAWLADQLSASALILIKSIDIKTTNTISELVANEIVDRSFQDYLKKTPTYIAGPANLKNALQLFSQGAYPGTPLFLCSQKIAS
;
A
#
# COMPACT_ATOMS: atom_id res chain seq x y z
N MET A 1 -11.99 1.72 2.97
CA MET A 1 -11.18 0.76 3.76
C MET A 1 -11.69 0.57 5.18
N GLU A 2 -12.25 1.60 5.84
CA GLU A 2 -12.80 1.54 7.21
C GLU A 2 -13.64 0.28 7.51
N GLN A 3 -14.72 0.06 6.77
CA GLN A 3 -15.64 -1.06 7.00
C GLN A 3 -14.99 -2.42 6.72
N TYR A 4 -14.03 -2.46 5.78
CA TYR A 4 -13.32 -3.69 5.46
C TYR A 4 -12.33 -4.08 6.58
N ALA A 5 -11.66 -3.10 7.20
CA ALA A 5 -10.84 -3.34 8.37
C ALA A 5 -11.66 -3.93 9.53
N ILE A 6 -12.85 -3.37 9.80
CA ILE A 6 -13.78 -3.90 10.83
C ILE A 6 -14.21 -5.33 10.49
N ALA A 7 -14.54 -5.62 9.22
CA ALA A 7 -14.90 -6.96 8.79
C ALA A 7 -13.74 -7.97 8.99
N LEU A 8 -12.51 -7.59 8.64
CA LEU A 8 -11.33 -8.44 8.85
C LEU A 8 -11.04 -8.68 10.34
N ASN A 9 -11.20 -7.67 11.19
CA ASN A 9 -11.06 -7.81 12.65
C ASN A 9 -12.09 -8.78 13.24
N ASN A 10 -13.29 -8.87 12.67
CA ASN A 10 -14.30 -9.84 13.11
C ASN A 10 -14.02 -11.28 12.64
N LEU A 11 -13.26 -11.45 11.55
CA LEU A 11 -12.96 -12.75 10.95
C LEU A 11 -11.62 -13.34 11.40
N PHE A 12 -10.68 -12.49 11.81
CA PHE A 12 -9.31 -12.86 12.12
C PHE A 12 -8.84 -12.16 13.40
N GLU A 13 -7.87 -12.74 14.11
CA GLU A 13 -7.27 -12.18 15.32
C GLU A 13 -6.30 -11.02 15.03
N LEU A 14 -6.79 -10.00 14.34
CA LEU A 14 -6.05 -8.80 13.95
C LEU A 14 -6.63 -7.58 14.68
N GLU A 15 -5.81 -6.62 15.07
CA GLU A 15 -6.24 -5.49 15.90
C GLU A 15 -6.44 -4.21 15.07
N LEU A 16 -7.50 -3.45 15.37
CA LEU A 16 -7.81 -2.19 14.69
C LEU A 16 -6.92 -1.05 15.20
N ALA A 17 -6.51 -0.17 14.29
CA ALA A 17 -5.80 1.07 14.62
C ALA A 17 -6.31 2.24 13.75
N SER A 18 -6.47 3.40 14.36
CA SER A 18 -7.01 4.61 13.73
C SER A 18 -6.01 5.78 13.68
N SER A 19 -4.81 5.60 14.22
CA SER A 19 -3.72 6.58 14.19
C SER A 19 -2.35 5.91 13.99
N THR A 20 -1.36 6.68 13.55
CA THR A 20 0.05 6.22 13.47
C THR A 20 0.57 5.73 14.82
N SER A 21 0.17 6.38 15.92
CA SER A 21 0.57 5.99 17.27
C SER A 21 -0.01 4.64 17.71
N GLU A 22 -1.24 4.32 17.31
CA GLU A 22 -1.87 3.03 17.59
C GLU A 22 -1.25 1.93 16.73
N ILE A 23 -0.99 2.21 15.45
CA ILE A 23 -0.26 1.31 14.55
C ILE A 23 1.10 0.97 15.16
N GLN A 24 1.87 1.97 15.60
CA GLN A 24 3.20 1.75 16.19
C GLN A 24 3.13 0.89 17.46
N LYS A 25 2.18 1.18 18.37
CA LYS A 25 1.99 0.38 19.60
C LYS A 25 1.69 -1.10 19.33
N LEU A 26 1.01 -1.41 18.22
CA LEU A 26 0.76 -2.79 17.79
C LEU A 26 2.01 -3.42 17.22
N HIS A 27 2.74 -2.70 16.37
CA HIS A 27 4.00 -3.16 15.79
C HIS A 27 5.06 -3.46 16.87
N ASP A 28 5.17 -2.62 17.90
CA ASP A 28 6.08 -2.81 19.05
C ASP A 28 5.80 -4.12 19.80
N LYS A 29 4.56 -4.64 19.70
CA LYS A 29 4.14 -5.94 20.27
C LYS A 29 4.24 -7.10 19.27
N GLY A 30 4.77 -6.87 18.07
CA GLY A 30 4.82 -7.86 17.00
C GLY A 30 3.44 -8.20 16.40
N ARG A 31 2.48 -7.28 16.48
CA ARG A 31 1.10 -7.46 16.00
C ARG A 31 0.88 -6.74 14.68
N ILE A 32 -0.01 -7.25 13.85
CA ILE A 32 -0.44 -6.61 12.60
C ILE A 32 -1.59 -5.65 12.90
N ALA A 33 -1.46 -4.40 12.44
CA ALA A 33 -2.49 -3.38 12.58
C ALA A 33 -3.43 -3.33 11.36
N LEU A 34 -4.73 -3.38 11.60
CA LEU A 34 -5.78 -3.11 10.61
C LEU A 34 -6.16 -1.64 10.65
N TRP A 35 -5.74 -0.89 9.65
CA TRP A 35 -5.93 0.56 9.63
C TRP A 35 -7.37 0.99 9.31
N ARG A 36 -7.87 1.89 10.16
CA ARG A 36 -9.15 2.59 10.04
C ARG A 36 -8.89 4.05 9.63
N PRO A 37 -9.04 4.39 8.34
CA PRO A 37 -8.54 5.65 7.81
C PRO A 37 -9.28 6.88 8.31
N SER A 38 -10.55 6.78 8.69
CA SER A 38 -11.45 7.94 8.83
C SER A 38 -10.89 9.04 9.73
N THR A 39 -10.35 8.67 10.90
CA THR A 39 -9.80 9.63 11.86
C THR A 39 -8.62 10.41 11.28
N MET A 40 -7.67 9.72 10.65
CA MET A 40 -6.48 10.34 10.06
C MET A 40 -6.83 11.15 8.81
N THR A 41 -7.65 10.61 7.92
CA THR A 41 -7.92 11.25 6.63
C THR A 41 -8.78 12.50 6.74
N LEU A 42 -9.68 12.57 7.74
CA LEU A 42 -10.48 13.78 7.99
C LEU A 42 -9.65 14.98 8.47
N GLN A 43 -8.47 14.72 9.03
CA GLN A 43 -7.57 15.75 9.56
C GLN A 43 -6.43 16.11 8.59
N ALA A 44 -6.24 15.31 7.53
CA ALA A 44 -5.15 15.47 6.57
C ALA A 44 -5.53 16.49 5.49
N SER A 45 -5.08 17.75 5.66
CA SER A 45 -5.33 18.85 4.72
C SER A 45 -4.75 18.62 3.33
N GLU A 46 -3.70 17.79 3.23
CA GLU A 46 -3.02 17.41 1.99
C GLU A 46 -3.77 16.35 1.19
N LEU A 47 -4.72 15.62 1.81
CA LEU A 47 -5.58 14.69 1.10
C LEU A 47 -6.69 15.49 0.43
N SER A 48 -6.64 15.58 -0.90
CA SER A 48 -7.72 16.18 -1.65
C SER A 48 -8.98 15.31 -1.54
N PRO A 49 -10.12 15.82 -1.04
CA PRO A 49 -11.38 15.10 -1.00
C PRO A 49 -11.93 14.99 -2.43
N SER A 50 -11.43 13.99 -3.16
CA SER A 50 -11.77 13.76 -4.56
C SER A 50 -12.25 12.33 -4.74
N TRP A 51 -13.17 12.12 -5.69
CA TRP A 51 -13.60 10.79 -6.11
C TRP A 51 -12.49 9.98 -6.80
N ASN A 52 -11.34 10.60 -7.11
CA ASN A 52 -10.18 9.94 -7.69
C ASN A 52 -9.25 9.32 -6.65
N THR A 53 -9.40 9.67 -5.36
CA THR A 53 -8.59 9.14 -4.26
C THR A 53 -9.25 7.88 -3.69
N THR A 54 -8.62 6.72 -3.82
CA THR A 54 -9.14 5.45 -3.29
C THR A 54 -8.16 4.78 -2.32
N SER A 55 -8.35 3.49 -2.04
CA SER A 55 -7.49 2.72 -1.13
C SER A 55 -6.02 2.74 -1.51
N ASP A 56 -5.68 2.74 -2.80
CA ASP A 56 -4.28 2.71 -3.25
C ASP A 56 -3.58 4.02 -2.87
N SER A 57 -4.18 5.17 -3.22
CA SER A 57 -3.70 6.50 -2.82
C SER A 57 -3.56 6.65 -1.30
N LEU A 58 -4.58 6.24 -0.54
CA LEU A 58 -4.56 6.32 0.91
C LEU A 58 -3.48 5.43 1.53
N SER A 59 -3.18 4.29 0.91
CA SER A 59 -2.09 3.41 1.35
C SER A 59 -0.72 4.03 1.08
N ALA A 60 -0.54 4.70 -0.08
CA ALA A 60 0.68 5.46 -0.37
C ALA A 60 0.89 6.61 0.62
N TRP A 61 -0.16 7.37 0.90
CA TRP A 61 -0.11 8.43 1.90
C TRP A 61 0.21 7.90 3.30
N LEU A 62 -0.47 6.84 3.75
CA LEU A 62 -0.19 6.24 5.06
C LEU A 62 1.24 5.72 5.16
N ALA A 63 1.77 5.10 4.09
CA ALA A 63 3.12 4.59 4.07
C ALA A 63 4.17 5.70 4.31
N ASP A 64 3.92 6.90 3.81
CA ASP A 64 4.73 8.09 4.11
C ASP A 64 4.58 8.53 5.57
N GLN A 65 3.34 8.60 6.08
CA GLN A 65 3.08 8.96 7.50
C GLN A 65 3.75 8.01 8.50
N LEU A 66 3.92 6.75 8.13
CA LEU A 66 4.58 5.73 8.94
C LEU A 66 6.08 5.64 8.71
N SER A 67 6.65 6.37 7.73
CA SER A 67 8.02 6.14 7.24
C SER A 67 8.27 4.65 6.94
N ALA A 68 7.28 4.00 6.31
CA ALA A 68 7.29 2.56 6.07
C ALA A 68 8.50 2.14 5.23
N SER A 69 9.07 0.97 5.52
CA SER A 69 10.20 0.42 4.77
C SER A 69 9.82 0.04 3.33
N ALA A 70 8.55 -0.31 3.11
CA ALA A 70 7.98 -0.59 1.80
C ALA A 70 6.45 -0.47 1.81
N LEU A 71 5.87 -0.26 0.63
CA LEU A 71 4.45 -0.40 0.33
C LEU A 71 4.25 -1.56 -0.64
N ILE A 72 3.33 -2.48 -0.35
CA ILE A 72 2.99 -3.59 -1.25
C ILE A 72 1.49 -3.47 -1.60
N LEU A 73 1.19 -3.26 -2.87
CA LEU A 73 -0.17 -3.31 -3.39
C LEU A 73 -0.49 -4.73 -3.86
N ILE A 74 -1.50 -5.34 -3.25
CA ILE A 74 -1.97 -6.66 -3.65
C ILE A 74 -3.15 -6.50 -4.61
N LYS A 75 -3.06 -7.10 -5.79
CA LYS A 75 -4.10 -7.08 -6.83
C LYS A 75 -4.55 -8.50 -7.17
N SER A 76 -5.76 -8.62 -7.72
CA SER A 76 -6.35 -9.91 -8.12
C SER A 76 -5.80 -10.47 -9.44
N ILE A 77 -4.94 -9.70 -10.12
CA ILE A 77 -4.32 -10.05 -11.39
C ILE A 77 -2.80 -10.03 -11.27
N ASP A 78 -2.14 -10.89 -12.04
CA ASP A 78 -0.68 -10.86 -12.15
C ASP A 78 -0.23 -9.70 -13.05
N ILE A 79 0.65 -8.87 -12.49
CA ILE A 79 1.23 -7.72 -13.18
C ILE A 79 2.62 -8.10 -13.70
N LYS A 80 2.82 -7.98 -15.00
CA LYS A 80 4.10 -8.30 -15.67
C LYS A 80 5.15 -7.23 -15.37
N THR A 81 6.42 -7.59 -15.61
CA THR A 81 7.64 -6.95 -15.09
C THR A 81 8.00 -5.56 -15.65
N THR A 82 7.05 -4.79 -16.21
CA THR A 82 7.40 -3.55 -16.93
C THR A 82 6.49 -2.37 -16.65
N ASN A 83 5.62 -2.43 -15.64
CA ASN A 83 4.61 -1.39 -15.50
C ASN A 83 5.14 -0.19 -14.70
N THR A 84 5.29 0.94 -15.37
CA THR A 84 5.43 2.25 -14.74
C THR A 84 4.15 2.63 -14.01
N ILE A 85 4.24 3.54 -13.02
CA ILE A 85 3.05 4.01 -12.31
C ILE A 85 2.02 4.63 -13.26
N SER A 86 2.47 5.39 -14.26
CA SER A 86 1.58 5.99 -15.25
C SER A 86 0.83 4.92 -16.08
N GLU A 87 1.48 3.80 -16.42
CA GLU A 87 0.80 2.67 -17.09
C GLU A 87 -0.20 1.99 -16.16
N LEU A 88 0.10 1.87 -14.87
CA LEU A 88 -0.85 1.31 -13.90
C LEU A 88 -2.09 2.18 -13.75
N VAL A 89 -1.92 3.51 -13.75
CA VAL A 89 -3.03 4.47 -13.73
C VAL A 89 -3.82 4.40 -15.05
N ALA A 90 -3.14 4.38 -16.20
CA ALA A 90 -3.77 4.35 -17.52
C ALA A 90 -4.59 3.06 -17.76
N ASN A 91 -4.13 1.94 -17.20
CA ASN A 91 -4.84 0.66 -17.23
C ASN A 91 -5.82 0.46 -16.05
N GLU A 92 -6.06 1.50 -15.25
CA GLU A 92 -6.98 1.48 -14.10
C GLU A 92 -6.66 0.38 -13.06
N ILE A 93 -5.40 -0.02 -12.98
CA ILE A 93 -4.92 -1.00 -11.98
C ILE A 93 -4.79 -0.34 -10.61
N VAL A 94 -4.39 0.93 -10.58
CA VAL A 94 -4.38 1.80 -9.40
C VAL A 94 -5.18 3.06 -9.67
N ASP A 95 -5.64 3.71 -8.61
CA ASP A 95 -6.40 4.95 -8.76
C ASP A 95 -5.56 6.12 -9.29
N ARG A 96 -6.26 7.12 -9.85
CA ARG A 96 -5.63 8.22 -10.60
C ARG A 96 -4.74 9.11 -9.74
N SER A 97 -5.03 9.21 -8.45
CA SER A 97 -4.26 10.05 -7.52
C SER A 97 -3.07 9.31 -6.90
N PHE A 98 -2.89 8.02 -7.21
CA PHE A 98 -1.86 7.20 -6.57
C PHE A 98 -0.46 7.81 -6.68
N GLN A 99 -0.13 8.37 -7.85
CA GLN A 99 1.18 8.99 -8.10
C GLN A 99 1.42 10.22 -7.22
N ASP A 100 0.38 10.98 -6.87
CA ASP A 100 0.50 12.24 -6.11
C ASP A 100 0.93 11.99 -4.66
N TYR A 101 0.50 10.87 -4.11
CA TYR A 101 0.78 10.45 -2.74
C TYR A 101 1.99 9.54 -2.62
N LEU A 102 2.55 9.07 -3.74
CA LEU A 102 3.75 8.25 -3.70
C LEU A 102 4.98 9.12 -3.43
N LYS A 103 5.68 8.79 -2.33
CA LYS A 103 6.94 9.45 -1.94
C LYS A 103 8.14 8.53 -2.18
N LYS A 104 9.10 8.51 -1.26
CA LYS A 104 10.34 7.73 -1.39
C LYS A 104 10.18 6.27 -0.97
N THR A 105 9.00 5.87 -0.51
CA THR A 105 8.74 4.52 -0.03
C THR A 105 8.88 3.51 -1.19
N PRO A 106 9.79 2.53 -1.09
CA PRO A 106 9.90 1.45 -2.05
C PRO A 106 8.55 0.77 -2.22
N THR A 107 8.05 0.66 -3.44
CA THR A 107 6.69 0.19 -3.70
C THR A 107 6.71 -1.01 -4.63
N TYR A 108 5.89 -2.01 -4.31
CA TYR A 108 5.77 -3.25 -5.06
C TYR A 108 4.30 -3.49 -5.41
N ILE A 109 4.07 -4.14 -6.54
CA ILE A 109 2.74 -4.66 -6.92
C ILE A 109 2.80 -6.18 -7.04
N ALA A 110 1.90 -6.86 -6.35
CA ALA A 110 1.86 -8.32 -6.29
C ALA A 110 0.51 -8.83 -6.78
N GLY A 111 0.55 -9.77 -7.72
CA GLY A 111 -0.60 -10.59 -8.11
C GLY A 111 -0.56 -11.99 -7.46
N PRO A 112 -1.56 -12.85 -7.76
CA PRO A 112 -1.65 -14.20 -7.20
C PRO A 112 -0.40 -15.06 -7.36
N ALA A 113 0.32 -14.97 -8.49
CA ALA A 113 1.55 -15.72 -8.71
C ALA A 113 2.68 -15.27 -7.78
N ASN A 114 2.77 -13.97 -7.47
CA ASN A 114 3.80 -13.42 -6.58
C ASN A 114 3.56 -13.84 -5.11
N LEU A 115 2.30 -14.05 -4.73
CA LEU A 115 1.95 -14.40 -3.34
C LEU A 115 2.29 -15.83 -2.96
N LYS A 116 2.49 -16.74 -3.93
CA LYS A 116 2.81 -18.15 -3.68
C LYS A 116 4.07 -18.34 -2.82
N ASN A 117 5.05 -17.43 -2.96
CA ASN A 117 6.32 -17.47 -2.24
C ASN A 117 6.45 -16.33 -1.21
N ALA A 118 5.37 -15.62 -0.88
CA ALA A 118 5.43 -14.43 -0.03
C ALA A 118 6.02 -14.73 1.36
N LEU A 119 5.63 -15.84 1.98
CA LEU A 119 6.14 -16.23 3.31
C LEU A 119 7.67 -16.40 3.31
N GLN A 120 8.21 -17.05 2.27
CA GLN A 120 9.65 -17.26 2.13
C GLN A 120 10.39 -15.93 1.89
N LEU A 121 9.81 -15.03 1.09
CA LEU A 121 10.42 -13.72 0.84
C LEU A 121 10.48 -12.89 2.12
N PHE A 122 9.38 -12.82 2.88
CA PHE A 122 9.34 -12.08 4.13
C PHE A 122 10.34 -12.61 5.16
N SER A 123 10.52 -13.93 5.28
CA SER A 123 11.51 -14.49 6.21
C SER A 123 12.96 -14.18 5.84
N GLN A 124 13.21 -13.76 4.60
CA GLN A 124 14.51 -13.32 4.09
C GLN A 124 14.65 -11.78 4.08
N GLY A 125 13.66 -11.04 4.55
CA GLY A 125 13.63 -9.58 4.48
C GLY A 125 13.36 -9.01 3.07
N ALA A 126 12.83 -9.83 2.17
CA ALA A 126 12.42 -9.43 0.82
C ALA A 126 10.90 -9.27 0.72
N TYR A 127 10.44 -8.58 -0.32
CA TYR A 127 9.03 -8.28 -0.55
C TYR A 127 8.51 -8.98 -1.81
N PRO A 128 7.29 -9.56 -1.79
CA PRO A 128 6.66 -10.11 -2.98
C PRO A 128 6.25 -9.01 -3.96
N GLY A 129 6.26 -9.37 -5.25
CA GLY A 129 5.77 -8.51 -6.33
C GLY A 129 6.88 -7.89 -7.18
N THR A 130 6.45 -7.12 -8.17
CA THR A 130 7.34 -6.36 -9.05
C THR A 130 7.53 -4.95 -8.47
N PRO A 131 8.76 -4.44 -8.37
CA PRO A 131 9.00 -3.07 -7.92
C PRO A 131 8.42 -2.05 -8.91
N LEU A 132 7.84 -0.97 -8.39
CA LEU A 132 7.28 0.13 -9.17
C LEU A 132 8.28 1.28 -9.27
N PHE A 133 8.32 1.90 -10.45
CA PHE A 133 9.17 3.06 -10.73
C PHE A 133 8.31 4.27 -11.13
N LEU A 134 8.67 5.44 -10.61
CA LEU A 134 8.02 6.73 -10.90
C LEU A 134 8.15 7.15 -12.37
N CYS A 135 9.15 6.64 -13.09
CA CYS A 135 9.32 6.88 -14.52
C CYS A 135 10.11 5.73 -15.16
N SER A 136 9.92 5.49 -16.46
CA SER A 136 10.80 4.59 -17.21
C SER A 136 12.23 5.09 -17.06
N GLN A 137 13.10 4.32 -16.39
CA GLN A 137 14.53 4.55 -16.54
C GLN A 137 14.86 4.27 -18.01
N LYS A 138 15.02 5.33 -18.81
CA LYS A 138 15.80 5.23 -20.04
C LYS A 138 17.19 4.79 -19.58
N ILE A 139 17.47 3.49 -19.73
CA ILE A 139 18.84 3.00 -19.67
C ILE A 139 19.53 3.72 -20.83
N ALA A 140 20.31 4.75 -20.52
CA ALA A 140 21.22 5.34 -21.47
C ALA A 140 22.19 4.22 -21.87
N SER A 141 22.03 3.72 -23.09
CA SER A 141 23.04 2.88 -23.76
C SER A 141 24.11 3.77 -24.35
#